data_AF-A0A2D7H290-F1
#
_entry.id   AF-A0A2D7H290-F1
#
_cell.length_a   1.000
_cell.length_b   1.000
_cell.length_c   1.000
_cell.angle_alpha   90.00
_cell.angle_beta   90.00
_cell.angle_gamma   90.00
#
_symmetry.space_group_name_H-M   'P 1'
#
loop_
_entity.id
_entity.type
_entity.pdbx_description
1 polymer ?
#
loop_
_entity_poly.entity_id
_entity_poly.type
_entity_poly.pdbx_seq_one_letter_code
_entity_poly.pdbx_strand_id
1 'polypeptide(L)'
;MPINQRWIRTMGRANNMLKHRLITGPLLGIALIVLIYFDDKIGCLACEYGITFQPGLLIALLAMLTAPLAALEFGAMANNANIRCSIPVLILSMEAWIAAIYFTPPTMPTTQAIALMATILVASFFTSIVYLSKGKELRGIISGSTFTLTTAAYVAMGFGLLLLLRRDHSAWWIMGIIATVKMCDTGAFFVGCNIGKHKMIPWVSPAKSWEGLIGGLVTASLTAVGLAALNNHYLPDAPTLTFGYAAFLGVLFGGLGQLGDLVISVFKRDSGIKDASSALPGLGGILDVLDSLLLVSAAAYWLLP
;
A
#
# COMPACT_ATOMS: atom_id res chain seq x y z
N MET A 1 31.39 -7.76 33.87
CA MET A 1 30.60 -6.60 33.40
C MET A 1 30.34 -6.69 31.88
N PRO A 2 29.22 -7.29 31.41
CA PRO A 2 28.93 -7.41 29.97
C PRO A 2 27.82 -6.46 29.46
N ILE A 3 27.18 -5.68 30.34
CA ILE A 3 25.97 -4.90 30.03
C ILE A 3 26.25 -3.71 29.08
N ASN A 4 27.46 -3.14 29.11
CA ASN A 4 27.75 -1.89 28.40
C ASN A 4 27.91 -2.04 26.88
N GLN A 5 28.50 -3.14 26.39
CA GLN A 5 28.72 -3.30 24.95
C GLN A 5 27.43 -3.64 24.17
N ARG A 6 26.47 -4.31 24.82
CA ARG A 6 25.16 -4.61 24.20
C ARG A 6 24.35 -3.33 24.01
N TRP A 7 24.37 -2.45 25.00
CA TRP A 7 23.70 -1.14 24.97
C TRP A 7 24.32 -0.17 23.96
N ILE A 8 25.64 -0.10 23.87
CA ILE A 8 26.34 0.75 22.88
C ILE A 8 26.05 0.26 21.45
N ARG A 9 25.99 -1.06 21.22
CA ARG A 9 25.62 -1.63 19.91
C ARG A 9 24.15 -1.40 19.55
N THR A 10 23.22 -1.49 20.51
CA THR A 10 21.80 -1.19 20.25
C THR A 10 21.56 0.30 20.01
N MET A 11 22.24 1.19 20.74
CA MET A 11 22.19 2.64 20.47
C MET A 11 22.83 3.00 19.12
N GLY A 12 23.98 2.41 18.78
CA GLY A 12 24.63 2.60 17.49
C GLY A 12 23.76 2.13 16.31
N ARG A 13 23.10 0.96 16.43
CA ARG A 13 22.12 0.49 15.44
C ARG A 13 20.90 1.40 15.34
N ALA A 14 20.32 1.82 16.46
CA ALA A 14 19.15 2.70 16.47
C ALA A 14 19.45 4.04 15.79
N ASN A 15 20.63 4.61 16.02
CA ASN A 15 21.04 5.89 15.42
C ASN A 15 21.28 5.77 13.91
N ASN A 16 21.88 4.67 13.44
CA ASN A 16 22.03 4.41 12.00
C ASN A 16 20.69 4.12 11.31
N MET A 17 19.77 3.42 11.98
CA MET A 17 18.41 3.19 11.47
C MET A 17 17.62 4.50 11.34
N LEU A 18 17.74 5.40 12.32
CA LEU A 18 17.10 6.72 12.27
C LEU A 18 17.65 7.58 11.12
N LYS A 19 18.98 7.58 10.95
CA LYS A 19 19.63 8.27 9.83
C LYS A 19 19.14 7.76 8.47
N HIS A 20 19.05 6.44 8.29
CA HIS A 20 18.51 5.88 7.05
C HIS A 20 17.04 6.22 6.85
N ARG A 21 16.21 6.22 7.89
CA ARG A 21 14.80 6.67 7.78
C ARG A 21 14.67 8.11 7.31
N LEU A 22 15.47 9.01 7.88
CA LEU A 22 15.46 10.44 7.56
C LEU A 22 15.98 10.76 6.15
N ILE A 23 16.74 9.84 5.54
CA ILE A 23 17.28 10.02 4.18
C ILE A 23 16.41 9.28 3.16
N THR A 24 16.17 7.98 3.37
CA THR A 24 15.43 7.13 2.42
C THR A 24 13.98 7.57 2.28
N GLY A 25 13.33 8.00 3.37
CA GLY A 25 11.93 8.45 3.35
C GLY A 25 11.70 9.64 2.41
N PRO A 26 12.39 10.79 2.63
CA PRO A 26 12.28 11.94 1.74
C PRO A 26 12.72 11.65 0.30
N LEU A 27 13.78 10.85 0.09
CA LEU A 27 14.22 10.48 -1.25
C LEU A 27 13.16 9.67 -2.01
N LEU A 28 12.52 8.69 -1.37
CA LEU A 28 11.43 7.94 -1.97
C LEU A 28 10.21 8.82 -2.21
N GLY A 29 9.90 9.75 -1.29
CA GLY A 29 8.84 10.73 -1.50
C GLY A 29 9.08 11.60 -2.73
N ILE A 30 10.30 12.13 -2.89
CA ILE A 30 10.70 12.91 -4.07
C ILE A 30 10.64 12.06 -5.33
N ALA A 31 11.19 10.84 -5.30
CA ALA A 31 11.16 9.92 -6.43
C ALA A 31 9.72 9.60 -6.87
N LEU A 32 8.80 9.42 -5.91
CA LEU A 32 7.40 9.15 -6.18
C LEU A 32 6.67 10.37 -6.77
N ILE A 33 6.95 11.58 -6.27
CA ILE A 33 6.42 12.82 -6.85
C ILE A 33 6.91 12.99 -8.29
N VAL A 34 8.21 12.77 -8.53
CA VAL A 34 8.80 12.83 -9.87
C VAL A 34 8.16 11.79 -10.80
N LEU A 35 7.98 10.56 -10.31
CA LEU A 35 7.32 9.50 -11.07
C LEU A 35 5.88 9.86 -11.44
N ILE A 36 5.09 10.37 -10.49
CA ILE A 36 3.70 10.78 -10.72
C ILE A 36 3.64 11.98 -11.69
N TYR A 37 4.57 12.93 -11.59
CA TYR A 37 4.67 14.06 -12.51
C TYR A 37 4.95 13.60 -13.95
N PHE A 38 5.92 12.69 -14.14
CA PHE A 38 6.21 12.14 -15.47
C PHE A 38 5.07 11.25 -15.98
N ASP A 39 4.40 10.50 -15.11
CA ASP A 39 3.22 9.72 -15.47
C ASP A 39 2.12 10.61 -16.03
N ASP A 40 1.91 11.78 -15.42
CA ASP A 40 0.97 12.78 -15.91
C ASP A 40 1.33 13.33 -17.29
N LYS A 41 2.59 13.67 -17.51
CA LYS A 41 3.06 14.11 -18.83
C LYS A 41 2.96 13.04 -19.90
N ILE A 42 3.30 11.79 -19.58
CA ILE A 42 3.18 10.66 -20.51
C ILE A 42 1.71 10.42 -20.86
N GLY A 43 0.81 10.48 -19.89
CA GLY A 43 -0.64 10.36 -20.13
C GLY A 43 -1.16 11.42 -21.08
N CYS A 44 -0.80 12.70 -20.88
CA CYS A 44 -1.19 13.78 -21.78
C CYS A 44 -0.64 13.58 -23.20
N LEU A 45 0.64 13.21 -23.33
CA LEU A 45 1.28 12.97 -24.63
C LEU A 45 0.64 11.77 -25.36
N ALA A 46 0.32 10.69 -24.64
CA ALA A 46 -0.33 9.53 -25.23
C ALA A 46 -1.70 9.90 -25.83
N CYS A 47 -2.49 10.71 -25.13
CA CYS A 47 -3.74 11.26 -25.66
C CYS A 47 -3.53 12.16 -26.89
N GLU A 48 -2.53 13.04 -26.86
CA GLU A 48 -2.24 13.98 -27.96
C GLU A 48 -1.86 13.27 -29.27
N TYR A 49 -1.04 12.21 -29.18
CA TYR A 49 -0.55 11.46 -30.35
C TYR A 49 -1.40 10.24 -30.72
N GLY A 50 -2.54 10.03 -30.05
CA GLY A 50 -3.41 8.87 -30.30
C GLY A 50 -2.74 7.52 -29.98
N ILE A 51 -1.76 7.51 -29.08
CA ILE A 51 -1.05 6.31 -28.64
C ILE A 51 -1.91 5.57 -27.63
N THR A 52 -1.91 4.24 -27.69
CA THR A 52 -2.83 3.36 -26.94
C THR A 52 -2.58 3.24 -25.43
N PHE A 53 -1.61 3.95 -24.85
CA PHE A 53 -1.32 3.83 -23.42
C PHE A 53 -2.35 4.59 -22.56
N GLN A 54 -2.85 3.93 -21.52
CA GLN A 54 -3.73 4.56 -20.54
C GLN A 54 -2.92 5.41 -19.55
N PRO A 55 -3.51 6.48 -18.97
CA PRO A 55 -2.89 7.20 -17.85
C PRO A 55 -2.56 6.23 -16.71
N GLY A 56 -1.41 6.40 -16.06
CA GLY A 56 -0.94 5.50 -15.00
C GLY A 56 0.08 4.44 -15.43
N LEU A 57 0.67 4.53 -16.63
CA LEU A 57 1.70 3.60 -17.10
C LEU A 57 2.85 3.44 -16.11
N LEU A 58 3.42 4.55 -15.60
CA LEU A 58 4.55 4.47 -14.68
C LEU A 58 4.12 3.93 -13.31
N ILE A 59 2.90 4.24 -12.88
CA ILE A 59 2.32 3.70 -11.65
C ILE A 59 2.10 2.18 -11.80
N ALA A 60 1.64 1.71 -12.96
CA ALA A 60 1.46 0.30 -13.26
C ALA A 60 2.81 -0.42 -13.27
N LEU A 61 3.83 0.14 -13.91
CA LEU A 61 5.19 -0.42 -13.89
C LEU A 61 5.77 -0.47 -12.47
N LEU A 62 5.54 0.56 -11.66
CA LEU A 62 5.95 0.55 -10.26
C LEU A 62 5.21 -0.54 -9.45
N ALA A 63 3.90 -0.71 -9.69
CA ALA A 63 3.11 -1.76 -9.07
C ALA A 63 3.62 -3.16 -9.48
N MET A 64 3.90 -3.38 -10.76
CA MET A 64 4.48 -4.64 -11.30
C MET A 64 5.91 -4.89 -10.83
N LEU A 65 6.67 -3.85 -10.46
CA LEU A 65 7.99 -4.00 -9.86
C LEU A 65 7.91 -4.35 -8.36
N THR A 66 6.94 -3.79 -7.64
CA THR A 66 6.83 -3.91 -6.18
C THR A 66 5.96 -5.08 -5.72
N ALA A 67 4.97 -5.49 -6.51
CA ALA A 67 4.13 -6.64 -6.22
C ALA A 67 4.91 -7.97 -6.11
N PRO A 68 5.94 -8.27 -6.93
CA PRO A 68 6.77 -9.45 -6.73
C PRO A 68 7.55 -9.42 -5.41
N LEU A 69 8.02 -8.24 -4.99
CA LEU A 69 8.70 -8.07 -3.70
C LEU A 69 7.72 -8.30 -2.54
N ALA A 70 6.49 -7.81 -2.67
CA ALA A 70 5.41 -8.06 -1.71
C ALA A 70 5.06 -9.54 -1.63
N ALA A 71 5.01 -10.25 -2.77
CA ALA A 71 4.79 -11.68 -2.84
C ALA A 71 5.89 -12.50 -2.16
N LEU A 72 7.16 -12.07 -2.26
CA LEU A 72 8.27 -12.69 -1.54
C LEU A 72 8.13 -12.55 -0.02
N GLU A 73 7.71 -11.37 0.46
CA GLU A 73 7.45 -11.11 1.88
C GLU A 73 6.25 -11.92 2.40
N PHE A 74 5.14 -11.96 1.66
CA PHE A 74 4.00 -12.82 1.98
C PHE A 74 4.38 -14.31 1.96
N GLY A 75 5.20 -14.74 1.01
CA GLY A 75 5.70 -16.10 0.93
C GLY A 75 6.56 -16.48 2.14
N ALA A 76 7.42 -15.57 2.61
CA ALA A 76 8.21 -15.76 3.82
C ALA A 76 7.31 -15.86 5.07
N MET A 77 6.30 -14.99 5.19
CA MET A 77 5.31 -15.07 6.27
C MET A 77 4.52 -16.38 6.23
N ALA A 78 4.06 -16.81 5.06
CA ALA A 78 3.36 -18.08 4.89
C ALA A 78 4.21 -19.27 5.34
N ASN A 79 5.47 -19.31 4.92
CA ASN A 79 6.40 -20.37 5.30
C ASN A 79 6.60 -20.44 6.82
N ASN A 80 6.78 -19.29 7.48
CA ASN A 80 6.93 -19.25 8.95
C ASN A 80 5.64 -19.62 9.69
N ALA A 81 4.47 -19.35 9.09
CA ALA A 81 3.17 -19.78 9.60
C ALA A 81 2.82 -21.24 9.25
N ASN A 82 3.75 -22.02 8.65
CA ASN A 82 3.51 -23.39 8.15
C ASN A 82 2.38 -23.48 7.09
N ILE A 83 2.17 -22.41 6.32
CA ILE A 83 1.23 -22.35 5.19
C ILE A 83 2.02 -22.62 3.91
N ARG A 84 1.60 -23.63 3.15
CA ARG A 84 2.22 -23.98 1.86
C ARG A 84 1.84 -22.96 0.78
N CYS A 85 2.63 -21.90 0.62
CA CYS A 85 2.43 -20.91 -0.44
C CYS A 85 3.36 -21.19 -1.63
N SER A 86 2.83 -21.05 -2.85
CA SER A 86 3.64 -21.04 -4.07
C SER A 86 3.96 -19.61 -4.47
N ILE A 87 5.17 -19.15 -4.17
CA ILE A 87 5.64 -17.80 -4.52
C ILE A 87 5.51 -17.53 -6.04
N PRO A 88 5.92 -18.43 -6.95
CA PRO A 88 5.77 -18.17 -8.39
C PRO A 88 4.32 -17.97 -8.82
N VAL A 89 3.39 -18.75 -8.25
CA VAL A 89 1.96 -18.61 -8.57
C VAL A 89 1.41 -17.32 -7.96
N LEU A 90 1.82 -16.95 -6.75
CA LEU A 90 1.43 -15.70 -6.11
C LEU A 90 1.87 -14.48 -6.93
N ILE A 91 3.12 -14.46 -7.41
CA ILE A 91 3.63 -13.42 -8.31
C ILE A 91 2.80 -13.39 -9.59
N LEU A 92 2.65 -14.54 -10.26
CA LEU A 92 1.87 -14.63 -11.51
C LEU A 92 0.44 -14.11 -11.33
N SER A 93 -0.21 -14.44 -10.22
CA SER A 93 -1.53 -13.94 -9.86
C SER A 93 -1.52 -12.42 -9.72
N MET A 94 -0.63 -11.84 -8.90
CA MET A 94 -0.57 -10.39 -8.71
C MET A 94 -0.34 -9.64 -10.03
N GLU A 95 0.61 -10.12 -10.84
CA GLU A 95 0.93 -9.52 -12.16
C GLU A 95 -0.25 -9.61 -13.13
N ALA A 96 -0.92 -10.77 -13.20
CA ALA A 96 -2.06 -10.95 -14.08
C ALA A 96 -3.22 -10.00 -13.73
N TRP A 97 -3.49 -9.78 -12.45
CA TRP A 97 -4.51 -8.84 -12.00
C TRP A 97 -4.12 -7.38 -12.31
N ILE A 98 -2.91 -6.96 -11.97
CA ILE A 98 -2.44 -5.57 -12.22
C ILE A 98 -2.44 -5.29 -13.73
N ALA A 99 -1.91 -6.21 -14.54
CA ALA A 99 -1.93 -6.12 -15.99
C ALA A 99 -3.36 -6.02 -16.52
N ALA A 100 -4.26 -6.91 -16.08
CA ALA A 100 -5.63 -6.93 -16.57
C ALA A 100 -6.37 -5.63 -16.25
N ILE A 101 -6.19 -5.04 -15.06
CA ILE A 101 -6.80 -3.76 -14.71
C ILE A 101 -6.24 -2.63 -15.59
N TYR A 102 -4.93 -2.56 -15.76
CA TYR A 102 -4.30 -1.51 -16.57
C TYR A 102 -4.65 -1.60 -18.06
N PHE A 103 -4.68 -2.81 -18.62
CA PHE A 103 -4.97 -3.02 -20.05
C PHE A 103 -6.46 -3.08 -20.37
N THR A 104 -7.35 -3.12 -19.38
CA THR A 104 -8.80 -3.08 -19.61
C THR A 104 -9.20 -1.70 -20.15
N PRO A 105 -9.68 -1.58 -21.40
CA PRO A 105 -10.06 -0.30 -21.95
C PRO A 105 -11.30 0.26 -21.25
N PRO A 106 -11.41 1.59 -21.07
CA PRO A 106 -12.58 2.20 -20.44
C PRO A 106 -13.91 1.92 -21.17
N THR A 107 -13.83 1.59 -22.47
CA THR A 107 -14.99 1.25 -23.31
C THR A 107 -15.44 -0.20 -23.14
N MET A 108 -14.71 -1.04 -22.40
CA MET A 108 -15.08 -2.43 -22.19
C MET A 108 -16.39 -2.52 -21.38
N PRO A 109 -17.40 -3.28 -21.83
CA PRO A 109 -18.63 -3.45 -21.06
C PRO A 109 -18.36 -3.99 -19.65
N THR A 110 -19.04 -3.45 -18.65
CA THR A 110 -18.87 -3.82 -17.24
C THR A 110 -18.97 -5.33 -17.01
N THR A 111 -19.91 -6.00 -17.69
CA THR A 111 -20.07 -7.46 -17.61
C THR A 111 -18.80 -8.21 -18.05
N GLN A 112 -18.11 -7.73 -19.09
CA GLN A 112 -16.88 -8.35 -19.56
C GLN A 112 -15.70 -8.06 -18.63
N ALA A 113 -15.61 -6.84 -18.08
CA ALA A 113 -14.58 -6.50 -17.09
C ALA A 113 -14.72 -7.34 -15.82
N ILE A 114 -15.95 -7.51 -15.30
CA ILE A 114 -16.25 -8.41 -14.18
C ILE A 114 -15.87 -9.84 -14.53
N ALA A 115 -16.23 -10.32 -15.72
CA ALA A 115 -15.89 -11.68 -16.16
C ALA A 115 -14.36 -11.89 -16.24
N LEU A 116 -13.60 -10.90 -16.72
CA LEU A 116 -12.14 -10.95 -16.75
C LEU A 116 -11.55 -11.05 -15.33
N MET A 117 -11.96 -10.16 -14.42
CA MET A 117 -11.49 -10.19 -13.03
C MET A 117 -11.85 -11.50 -12.31
N ALA A 118 -13.09 -11.98 -12.49
CA ALA A 118 -13.54 -13.25 -11.94
C ALA A 118 -12.75 -14.44 -12.53
N THR A 119 -12.41 -14.39 -13.82
CA THR A 119 -11.58 -15.42 -14.47
C THR A 119 -10.19 -15.47 -13.86
N ILE A 120 -9.55 -14.32 -13.61
CA ILE A 120 -8.21 -14.27 -13.00
C ILE A 120 -8.27 -14.72 -11.54
N LEU A 121 -9.33 -14.38 -10.80
CA LEU A 121 -9.58 -14.87 -9.44
C LEU A 121 -9.62 -16.41 -9.41
N VAL A 122 -10.46 -16.99 -10.27
CA VAL A 122 -10.65 -18.43 -10.39
C VAL A 122 -9.36 -19.11 -10.85
N ALA A 123 -8.70 -18.58 -11.89
CA ALA A 123 -7.44 -19.10 -12.40
C ALA A 123 -6.34 -19.09 -11.33
N SER A 124 -6.21 -18.01 -10.55
CA SER A 124 -5.24 -17.91 -9.46
C SER A 124 -5.41 -19.04 -8.43
N PHE A 125 -6.66 -19.31 -8.05
CA PHE A 125 -6.99 -20.39 -7.12
C PHE A 125 -6.68 -21.77 -7.71
N PHE A 126 -7.13 -22.05 -8.94
CA PHE A 126 -6.91 -23.34 -9.59
C PHE A 126 -5.43 -23.60 -9.91
N THR A 127 -4.70 -22.62 -10.41
CA THR A 127 -3.26 -22.72 -10.68
C THR A 127 -2.49 -23.00 -9.39
N SER A 128 -2.88 -22.38 -8.27
CA SER A 128 -2.28 -22.69 -6.96
C SER A 128 -2.52 -24.14 -6.55
N ILE A 129 -3.75 -24.65 -6.68
CA ILE A 129 -4.07 -26.06 -6.38
C ILE A 129 -3.24 -27.01 -7.24
N VAL A 130 -3.23 -26.79 -8.56
CA VAL A 130 -2.49 -27.65 -9.51
C VAL A 130 -1.01 -27.64 -9.20
N TYR A 131 -0.43 -26.46 -8.92
CA TYR A 131 0.98 -26.34 -8.59
C TYR A 131 1.33 -27.06 -7.28
N LEU A 132 0.58 -26.82 -6.21
CA LEU A 132 0.84 -27.44 -4.90
C LEU A 132 0.61 -28.96 -4.91
N SER A 133 -0.30 -29.46 -5.76
CA SER A 133 -0.57 -30.89 -5.93
C SER A 133 0.59 -31.66 -6.56
N LYS A 134 1.49 -31.00 -7.30
CA LYS A 134 2.68 -31.65 -7.88
C LYS A 134 3.60 -32.25 -6.81
N GLY A 135 3.57 -31.72 -5.59
CA GLY A 135 4.32 -32.23 -4.46
C GLY A 135 3.82 -33.59 -3.91
N LYS A 136 2.73 -34.15 -4.45
CA LYS A 136 2.09 -35.42 -4.02
C LYS A 136 1.67 -35.47 -2.54
N GLU A 137 1.77 -34.36 -1.83
CA GLU A 137 1.25 -34.18 -0.48
C GLU A 137 -0.01 -33.32 -0.52
N LEU A 138 -1.13 -33.82 0.00
CA LEU A 138 -2.42 -33.11 -0.03
C LEU A 138 -2.62 -32.15 1.14
N ARG A 139 -1.85 -32.30 2.23
CA ARG A 139 -1.97 -31.48 3.42
C ARG A 139 -1.59 -30.03 3.10
N GLY A 140 -2.45 -29.09 3.50
CA GLY A 140 -2.20 -27.65 3.35
C GLY A 140 -2.44 -27.06 1.96
N ILE A 141 -2.95 -27.83 0.98
CA ILE A 141 -3.27 -27.30 -0.36
C ILE A 141 -4.37 -26.24 -0.29
N ILE A 142 -5.43 -26.48 0.52
CA ILE A 142 -6.54 -25.54 0.68
C ILE A 142 -6.04 -24.24 1.31
N SER A 143 -5.36 -24.32 2.47
CA SER A 143 -4.81 -23.15 3.16
C SER A 143 -3.82 -22.38 2.28
N GLY A 144 -2.96 -23.08 1.56
CA GLY A 144 -2.02 -22.50 0.61
C GLY A 144 -2.70 -21.76 -0.54
N SER A 145 -3.72 -22.36 -1.14
CA SER A 145 -4.43 -21.78 -2.28
C SER A 145 -5.34 -20.63 -1.87
N THR A 146 -5.99 -20.73 -0.70
CA THR A 146 -6.72 -19.60 -0.11
C THR A 146 -5.78 -18.46 0.23
N PHE A 147 -4.60 -18.73 0.80
CA PHE A 147 -3.60 -17.70 1.09
C PHE A 147 -3.13 -17.00 -0.19
N THR A 148 -2.79 -17.76 -1.23
CA THR A 148 -2.43 -17.19 -2.53
C THR A 148 -3.54 -16.28 -3.07
N LEU A 149 -4.79 -16.75 -3.03
CA LEU A 149 -5.95 -16.01 -3.52
C LEU A 149 -6.16 -14.71 -2.75
N THR A 150 -6.20 -14.77 -1.40
CA THR A 150 -6.53 -13.60 -0.57
C THR A 150 -5.42 -12.56 -0.57
N THR A 151 -4.16 -12.97 -0.56
CA THR A 151 -3.01 -12.05 -0.61
C THR A 151 -2.82 -11.43 -1.99
N ALA A 152 -3.01 -12.21 -3.07
CA ALA A 152 -3.03 -11.67 -4.42
C ALA A 152 -4.16 -10.64 -4.58
N ALA A 153 -5.37 -10.96 -4.12
CA ALA A 153 -6.50 -10.04 -4.17
C ALA A 153 -6.22 -8.77 -3.37
N TYR A 154 -5.72 -8.88 -2.13
CA TYR A 154 -5.40 -7.71 -1.30
C TYR A 154 -4.41 -6.74 -1.97
N VAL A 155 -3.27 -7.25 -2.47
CA VAL A 155 -2.24 -6.41 -3.09
C VAL A 155 -2.68 -5.90 -4.46
N ALA A 156 -3.15 -6.80 -5.33
CA ALA A 156 -3.46 -6.45 -6.70
C ALA A 156 -4.72 -5.59 -6.84
N MET A 157 -5.75 -5.79 -5.99
CA MET A 157 -6.91 -4.89 -5.98
C MET A 157 -6.54 -3.53 -5.41
N GLY A 158 -5.71 -3.46 -4.36
CA GLY A 158 -5.24 -2.18 -3.81
C GLY A 158 -4.47 -1.35 -4.84
N PHE A 159 -3.56 -1.98 -5.62
CA PHE A 159 -2.90 -1.35 -6.76
C PHE A 159 -3.87 -1.04 -7.90
N GLY A 160 -4.79 -1.95 -8.20
CA GLY A 160 -5.83 -1.76 -9.21
C GLY A 160 -6.66 -0.51 -8.95
N LEU A 161 -7.04 -0.27 -7.70
CA LEU A 161 -7.78 0.92 -7.28
C LEU A 161 -6.93 2.19 -7.39
N LEU A 162 -5.62 2.13 -7.16
CA LEU A 162 -4.72 3.27 -7.43
C LEU A 162 -4.64 3.59 -8.92
N LEU A 163 -4.60 2.55 -9.77
CA LEU A 163 -4.58 2.72 -11.22
C LEU A 163 -5.91 3.27 -11.74
N LEU A 164 -7.04 2.78 -11.24
CA LEU A 164 -8.35 3.31 -11.57
C LEU A 164 -8.50 4.76 -11.06
N LEU A 165 -8.04 5.08 -9.85
CA LEU A 165 -8.00 6.45 -9.34
C LEU A 165 -7.16 7.37 -10.24
N ARG A 166 -6.02 6.88 -10.74
CA ARG A 166 -5.19 7.62 -11.70
C ARG A 166 -5.90 7.89 -13.02
N ARG A 167 -6.56 6.87 -13.54
CA ARG A 167 -7.16 6.86 -14.87
C ARG A 167 -8.45 7.68 -14.91
N ASP A 168 -9.31 7.45 -13.93
CA ASP A 168 -10.68 7.97 -13.91
C ASP A 168 -10.76 9.33 -13.20
N HIS A 169 -9.77 9.66 -12.34
CA HIS A 169 -9.63 10.96 -11.72
C HIS A 169 -8.33 11.67 -12.15
N SER A 170 -7.33 11.76 -11.27
CA SER A 170 -6.12 12.53 -11.54
C SER A 170 -4.90 12.07 -10.72
N ALA A 171 -3.72 12.40 -11.24
CA ALA A 171 -2.45 12.25 -10.52
C ALA A 171 -2.42 13.07 -9.21
N TRP A 172 -3.13 14.21 -9.17
CA TRP A 172 -3.25 15.07 -7.99
C TRP A 172 -3.84 14.32 -6.79
N TRP A 173 -4.88 13.53 -7.02
CA TRP A 173 -5.54 12.77 -5.96
C TRP A 173 -4.66 11.66 -5.38
N ILE A 174 -3.84 11.01 -6.21
CA ILE A 174 -2.87 10.00 -5.74
C ILE A 174 -1.83 10.65 -4.82
N MET A 175 -1.29 11.80 -5.21
CA MET A 175 -0.38 12.56 -4.33
C MET A 175 -1.08 12.99 -3.05
N GLY A 176 -2.35 13.39 -3.14
CA GLY A 176 -3.15 13.80 -2.00
C GLY A 176 -3.35 12.69 -0.97
N ILE A 177 -3.71 11.47 -1.40
CA ILE A 177 -3.87 10.34 -0.48
C ILE A 177 -2.53 9.92 0.14
N ILE A 178 -1.44 9.90 -0.63
CA ILE A 178 -0.10 9.56 -0.13
C ILE A 178 0.32 10.57 0.93
N ALA A 179 0.18 11.87 0.63
CA ALA A 179 0.51 12.94 1.57
C ALA A 179 -0.32 12.83 2.85
N THR A 180 -1.63 12.62 2.72
CA THR A 180 -2.55 12.49 3.86
C THR A 180 -2.17 11.33 4.78
N VAL A 181 -1.91 10.15 4.22
CA VAL A 181 -1.52 8.95 4.98
C VAL A 181 -0.15 9.12 5.63
N LYS A 182 0.85 9.63 4.90
CA LYS A 182 2.20 9.82 5.47
C LYS A 182 2.23 10.93 6.54
N MET A 183 1.39 11.95 6.40
CA MET A 183 1.21 12.96 7.45
C MET A 183 0.44 12.40 8.65
N CYS A 184 -0.45 11.42 8.46
CA CYS A 184 -1.05 10.66 9.56
C CYS A 184 0.02 9.92 10.37
N ASP A 185 0.90 9.16 9.70
CA ASP A 185 1.99 8.42 10.36
C ASP A 185 2.93 9.36 11.12
N THR A 186 3.25 10.50 10.51
CA THR A 186 4.11 11.52 11.11
C THR A 186 3.46 12.13 12.35
N GLY A 187 2.18 12.52 12.27
CA GLY A 187 1.43 13.05 13.41
C GLY A 187 1.28 12.04 14.53
N ALA A 188 0.99 10.78 14.17
CA ALA A 188 0.85 9.70 15.14
C ALA A 188 2.15 9.38 15.87
N PHE A 189 3.28 9.44 15.15
CA PHE A 189 4.60 9.30 15.74
C PHE A 189 4.91 10.43 16.73
N PHE A 190 4.78 11.70 16.32
CA PHE A 190 5.12 12.84 17.18
C PHE A 190 4.23 12.92 18.42
N VAL A 191 2.91 12.78 18.26
CA VAL A 191 1.98 12.83 19.38
C VAL A 191 2.13 11.60 20.26
N GLY A 192 2.28 10.41 19.66
CA GLY A 192 2.48 9.16 20.39
C GLY A 192 3.77 9.13 21.22
N CYS A 193 4.86 9.70 20.71
CA CYS A 193 6.13 9.78 21.45
C CYS A 193 6.08 10.79 22.60
N ASN A 194 5.37 11.92 22.44
CA ASN A 194 5.38 13.00 23.42
C ASN A 194 4.35 12.79 24.55
N ILE A 195 3.14 12.33 24.20
CA ILE A 195 2.03 12.25 25.16
C ILE A 195 1.31 10.89 25.16
N GLY A 196 1.77 9.91 24.40
CA GLY A 196 1.16 8.59 24.31
C GLY A 196 1.24 7.80 25.61
N LYS A 197 0.11 7.63 26.29
CA LYS A 197 0.00 6.88 27.56
C LYS A 197 -0.78 5.59 27.37
N HIS A 198 -1.85 5.62 26.58
CA HIS A 198 -2.75 4.49 26.43
C HIS A 198 -2.42 3.69 25.18
N LYS A 199 -1.86 2.50 25.35
CA LYS A 199 -1.52 1.60 24.24
C LYS A 199 -2.78 1.02 23.60
N MET A 200 -2.79 0.96 22.27
CA MET A 200 -3.97 0.55 21.51
C MET A 200 -4.05 -0.98 21.40
N ILE A 201 -3.02 -1.62 20.84
CA ILE A 201 -2.97 -3.08 20.66
C ILE A 201 -1.57 -3.60 21.05
N PRO A 202 -1.27 -3.74 22.37
CA PRO A 202 0.07 -4.04 22.84
C PRO A 202 0.69 -5.34 22.31
N TRP A 203 -0.12 -6.36 22.03
CA TRP A 203 0.37 -7.66 21.54
C TRP A 203 0.69 -7.67 20.03
N VAL A 204 0.12 -6.72 19.26
CA VAL A 204 0.41 -6.57 17.83
C VAL A 204 1.49 -5.52 17.59
N SER A 205 1.24 -4.31 18.11
CA SER A 205 2.10 -3.14 17.94
C SER A 205 2.23 -2.37 19.26
N PRO A 206 3.24 -2.69 20.09
CA PRO A 206 3.47 -2.04 21.39
C PRO A 206 3.71 -0.53 21.32
N ALA A 207 4.14 -0.04 20.15
CA ALA A 207 4.46 1.36 19.95
C ALA A 207 3.20 2.23 19.78
N LYS A 208 2.09 1.67 19.24
CA LYS A 208 0.88 2.44 18.94
C LYS A 208 0.10 2.81 20.20
N SER A 209 -0.34 4.07 20.26
CA SER A 209 -1.15 4.63 21.34
C SER A 209 -2.40 5.31 20.79
N TRP A 210 -3.44 5.42 21.63
CA TRP A 210 -4.67 6.12 21.29
C TRP A 210 -4.44 7.62 21.07
N GLU A 211 -3.57 8.24 21.87
CA GLU A 211 -3.20 9.65 21.70
C GLU A 211 -2.45 9.86 20.38
N GLY A 212 -1.55 8.94 20.02
CA GLY A 212 -0.90 8.92 18.72
C GLY A 212 -1.92 8.81 17.58
N LEU A 213 -2.87 7.88 17.66
CA LEU A 213 -3.92 7.76 16.64
C LEU A 213 -4.68 9.08 16.45
N ILE A 214 -5.15 9.70 17.54
CA ILE A 214 -5.85 10.99 17.48
C ILE A 214 -4.96 12.07 16.84
N GLY A 215 -3.70 12.15 17.24
CA GLY A 215 -2.72 13.06 16.65
C GLY A 215 -2.55 12.88 15.15
N GLY A 216 -2.43 11.62 14.69
CA GLY A 216 -2.34 11.28 13.27
C GLY A 216 -3.61 11.64 12.49
N LEU A 217 -4.79 11.38 13.05
CA LEU A 217 -6.05 11.74 12.41
C LEU A 217 -6.21 13.26 12.25
N VAL A 218 -5.79 14.03 13.25
CA VAL A 218 -5.80 15.50 13.18
C VAL A 218 -4.84 16.00 12.10
N THR A 219 -3.60 15.49 12.05
CA THR A 219 -2.64 15.92 11.00
C THR A 219 -3.07 15.49 9.60
N ALA A 220 -3.67 14.31 9.45
CA ALA A 220 -4.25 13.86 8.20
C ALA A 220 -5.40 14.78 7.74
N SER A 221 -6.29 15.16 8.66
CA SER A 221 -7.39 16.09 8.39
C SER A 221 -6.91 17.46 7.95
N LEU A 222 -5.92 18.02 8.66
CA LEU A 222 -5.32 19.30 8.29
C LEU A 222 -4.64 19.24 6.92
N THR A 223 -3.97 18.12 6.62
CA THR A 223 -3.33 17.90 5.32
C THR A 223 -4.36 17.85 4.20
N ALA A 224 -5.45 17.11 4.38
CA ALA A 224 -6.53 17.01 3.40
C ALA A 224 -7.23 18.36 3.16
N VAL A 225 -7.47 19.15 4.22
CA VAL A 225 -8.00 20.52 4.10
C VAL A 225 -7.04 21.44 3.34
N GLY A 226 -5.74 21.36 3.63
CA GLY A 226 -4.71 22.11 2.90
C GLY A 226 -4.68 21.75 1.41
N LEU A 227 -4.76 20.46 1.09
CA LEU A 227 -4.83 19.97 -0.29
C LEU A 227 -6.11 20.44 -1.00
N ALA A 228 -7.26 20.46 -0.32
CA ALA A 228 -8.49 21.02 -0.87
C ALA A 228 -8.37 22.53 -1.15
N ALA A 229 -7.71 23.29 -0.27
CA ALA A 229 -7.44 24.70 -0.50
C ALA A 229 -6.53 24.92 -1.72
N LEU A 230 -5.48 24.11 -1.87
CA LEU A 230 -4.60 24.15 -3.05
C LEU A 230 -5.35 23.79 -4.33
N ASN A 231 -6.18 22.74 -4.30
CA ASN A 231 -7.02 22.33 -5.42
C ASN A 231 -7.95 23.48 -5.86
N ASN A 232 -8.73 24.01 -4.92
CA ASN A 232 -9.71 25.05 -5.22
C ASN A 232 -9.07 26.37 -5.70
N HIS A 233 -7.79 26.62 -5.39
CA HIS A 233 -7.09 27.84 -5.80
C HIS A 233 -6.32 27.69 -7.11
N TYR A 234 -5.58 26.58 -7.29
CA TYR A 234 -4.67 26.38 -8.42
C TYR A 234 -5.26 25.53 -9.55
N LEU A 235 -6.35 24.81 -9.29
CA LEU A 235 -7.03 23.94 -10.24
C LEU A 235 -8.53 24.32 -10.31
N PRO A 236 -8.86 25.53 -10.79
CA PRO A 236 -10.25 26.03 -10.76
C PRO A 236 -11.23 25.21 -11.60
N ASP A 237 -10.72 24.48 -12.61
CA ASP A 237 -11.52 23.59 -13.45
C ASP A 237 -11.71 22.19 -12.83
N ALA A 238 -10.99 21.86 -11.76
CA ALA A 238 -11.14 20.61 -11.05
C ALA A 238 -12.35 20.67 -10.09
N PRO A 239 -12.97 19.52 -9.78
CA PRO A 239 -14.07 19.48 -8.82
C PRO A 239 -13.68 20.11 -7.48
N THR A 240 -14.50 21.05 -7.00
CA THR A 240 -14.24 21.76 -5.75
C THR A 240 -14.54 20.87 -4.55
N LEU A 241 -13.62 20.81 -3.60
CA LEU A 241 -13.82 20.12 -2.32
C LEU A 241 -14.13 21.12 -1.22
N THR A 242 -15.24 20.92 -0.52
CA THR A 242 -15.53 21.71 0.69
C THR A 242 -14.55 21.33 1.80
N PHE A 243 -14.14 22.30 2.62
CA PHE A 243 -13.19 22.03 3.71
C PHE A 243 -13.73 21.02 4.73
N GLY A 244 -15.04 21.02 4.99
CA GLY A 244 -15.68 20.04 5.86
C GLY A 244 -15.57 18.61 5.31
N TYR A 245 -15.84 18.43 4.01
CA TYR A 245 -15.69 17.11 3.37
C TYR A 245 -14.22 16.68 3.30
N ALA A 246 -13.31 17.61 3.00
CA ALA A 246 -11.87 17.33 2.99
C ALA A 246 -11.36 16.89 4.36
N ALA A 247 -11.79 17.54 5.45
CA ALA A 247 -11.45 17.13 6.81
C ALA A 247 -11.96 15.72 7.12
N PHE A 248 -13.21 15.41 6.74
CA PHE A 248 -13.78 14.07 6.86
C PHE A 248 -12.96 13.01 6.11
N LEU A 249 -12.59 13.28 4.86
CA LEU A 249 -11.72 12.40 4.07
C LEU A 249 -10.36 12.21 4.74
N GLY A 250 -9.77 13.26 5.31
CA GLY A 250 -8.51 13.16 6.04
C GLY A 250 -8.60 12.24 7.26
N VAL A 251 -9.66 12.34 8.08
CA VAL A 251 -9.91 11.38 9.17
C VAL A 251 -10.07 9.96 8.62
N LEU A 252 -10.89 9.78 7.58
CA LEU A 252 -11.19 8.47 7.02
C LEU A 252 -9.94 7.81 6.44
N PHE A 253 -9.21 8.50 5.58
CA PHE A 253 -8.00 8.00 4.93
C PHE A 253 -6.87 7.80 5.95
N GLY A 254 -6.70 8.72 6.91
CA GLY A 254 -5.74 8.55 8.01
C GLY A 254 -6.05 7.32 8.85
N GLY A 255 -7.33 7.07 9.17
CA GLY A 255 -7.80 5.91 9.93
C GLY A 255 -7.61 4.60 9.16
N LEU A 256 -8.02 4.56 7.89
CA LEU A 256 -7.79 3.41 7.02
C LEU A 256 -6.30 3.12 6.82
N GLY A 257 -5.47 4.15 6.68
CA GLY A 257 -4.02 3.99 6.64
C GLY A 257 -3.48 3.30 7.89
N GLN A 258 -3.93 3.71 9.08
CA GLN A 258 -3.54 3.06 10.34
C GLN A 258 -4.07 1.64 10.49
N LEU A 259 -5.26 1.36 9.95
CA LEU A 259 -5.82 0.00 9.90
C LEU A 259 -5.03 -0.90 8.97
N GLY A 260 -4.59 -0.40 7.81
CA GLY A 260 -3.74 -1.14 6.87
C GLY A 260 -2.43 -1.61 7.51
N ASP A 261 -1.70 -0.71 8.17
CA ASP A 261 -0.46 -1.05 8.90
C ASP A 261 -0.71 -2.04 10.06
N LEU A 262 -1.89 -1.97 10.71
CA LEU A 262 -2.27 -2.98 11.71
C LEU A 262 -2.50 -4.36 11.10
N VAL A 263 -3.16 -4.44 9.94
CA VAL A 263 -3.41 -5.72 9.26
C VAL A 263 -2.10 -6.43 8.92
N ILE A 264 -1.13 -5.72 8.32
CA ILE A 264 0.19 -6.30 8.05
C ILE A 264 0.95 -6.61 9.34
N SER A 265 0.83 -5.77 10.37
CA SER A 265 1.40 -6.08 11.68
C SER A 265 0.83 -7.36 12.29
N VAL A 266 -0.47 -7.65 12.12
CA VAL A 266 -1.08 -8.92 12.56
C VAL A 266 -0.48 -10.10 11.79
N PHE A 267 -0.37 -10.03 10.47
CA PHE A 267 0.24 -11.10 9.67
C PHE A 267 1.69 -11.39 10.07
N LYS A 268 2.47 -10.36 10.39
CA LYS A 268 3.84 -10.52 10.90
C LYS A 268 3.85 -11.27 12.22
N ARG A 269 2.97 -10.91 13.17
CA ARG A 269 2.89 -11.59 14.48
C ARG A 269 2.40 -13.02 14.39
N ASP A 270 1.39 -13.26 13.55
CA ASP A 270 0.84 -14.61 13.33
C ASP A 270 1.89 -15.55 12.72
N SER A 271 2.73 -15.03 11.82
CA SER A 271 3.88 -15.75 11.27
C SER A 271 5.12 -15.77 12.17
N GLY A 272 5.02 -15.29 13.41
CA GLY A 272 6.11 -15.33 14.39
C GLY A 272 7.29 -14.39 14.09
N ILE A 273 7.18 -13.50 13.10
CA ILE A 273 8.21 -12.53 12.74
C ILE A 273 7.81 -11.10 13.18
N LYS A 274 8.80 -10.21 13.20
CA LYS A 274 8.56 -8.78 13.49
C LYS A 274 8.62 -7.91 12.24
N ASP A 275 9.63 -8.14 11.42
CA ASP A 275 9.91 -7.39 10.20
C ASP A 275 9.85 -8.38 9.03
N ALA A 276 9.08 -8.05 7.98
CA ALA A 276 8.85 -8.96 6.85
C ALA A 276 10.10 -9.10 5.96
N SER A 277 10.83 -8.01 5.77
CA SER A 277 12.16 -7.99 5.15
C SER A 277 12.94 -6.72 5.56
N SER A 278 14.18 -6.61 5.08
CA SER A 278 14.97 -5.38 5.13
C SER A 278 15.22 -4.81 3.72
N ALA A 279 14.24 -4.96 2.82
CA ALA A 279 14.37 -4.58 1.41
C ALA A 279 14.67 -3.09 1.21
N LEU A 280 14.10 -2.22 2.04
CA LEU A 280 14.32 -0.78 2.00
C LEU A 280 15.10 -0.31 3.23
N PRO A 281 16.36 0.19 3.06
CA PRO A 281 17.17 0.67 4.17
C PRO A 281 16.45 1.73 5.00
N GLY A 282 16.18 1.41 6.26
CA GLY A 282 15.48 2.28 7.21
C GLY A 282 13.95 2.11 7.22
N LEU A 283 13.32 1.74 6.11
CA LEU A 283 11.87 1.65 5.98
C LEU A 283 11.30 0.25 6.23
N GLY A 284 12.11 -0.79 6.10
CA GLY A 284 11.69 -2.17 6.34
C GLY A 284 11.34 -2.89 5.04
N GLY A 285 10.24 -3.64 5.05
CA GLY A 285 9.74 -4.35 3.87
C GLY A 285 8.99 -3.45 2.91
N ILE A 286 8.75 -3.95 1.69
CA ILE A 286 7.89 -3.26 0.73
C ILE A 286 6.44 -3.24 1.21
N LEU A 287 5.99 -4.29 1.91
CA LEU A 287 4.64 -4.33 2.48
C LEU A 287 4.44 -3.24 3.53
N ASP A 288 5.46 -2.95 4.34
CA ASP A 288 5.42 -1.88 5.36
C ASP A 288 5.31 -0.47 4.73
N VAL A 289 5.62 -0.32 3.44
CA VAL A 289 5.48 0.95 2.73
C VAL A 289 4.11 1.08 2.06
N LEU A 290 3.58 -0.04 1.57
CA LEU A 290 2.35 -0.12 0.76
C LEU A 290 1.08 -0.32 1.58
N ASP A 291 1.15 -0.97 2.73
CA ASP A 291 0.01 -1.44 3.54
C ASP A 291 -1.08 -0.40 3.80
N SER A 292 -0.67 0.79 4.18
CA SER A 292 -1.53 1.93 4.47
C SER A 292 -2.16 2.49 3.19
N LEU A 293 -1.44 2.49 2.06
CA LEU A 293 -1.92 3.01 0.79
C LEU A 293 -2.92 2.07 0.11
N LEU A 294 -2.68 0.76 0.15
CA LEU A 294 -3.54 -0.24 -0.49
C LEU A 294 -4.96 -0.26 0.08
N LEU A 295 -5.13 -0.04 1.39
CA LEU A 295 -6.47 0.00 2.00
C LEU A 295 -7.16 1.35 1.74
N VAL A 296 -6.39 2.44 1.73
CA VAL A 296 -6.91 3.79 1.48
C VAL A 296 -7.39 3.95 0.04
N SER A 297 -6.73 3.32 -0.94
CA SER A 297 -7.11 3.43 -2.35
C SER A 297 -8.55 3.00 -2.62
N ALA A 298 -9.05 1.99 -1.89
CA ALA A 298 -10.43 1.54 -1.98
C ALA A 298 -11.44 2.63 -1.62
N ALA A 299 -11.24 3.32 -0.48
CA ALA A 299 -12.13 4.41 -0.09
C ALA A 299 -11.94 5.65 -0.96
N ALA A 300 -10.69 5.95 -1.35
CA ALA A 300 -10.36 7.11 -2.15
C ALA A 300 -11.05 7.10 -3.51
N TYR A 301 -11.04 5.96 -4.22
CA TYR A 301 -11.67 5.84 -5.53
C TYR A 301 -13.17 6.19 -5.52
N TRP A 302 -13.90 5.83 -4.46
CA TRP A 302 -15.35 6.08 -4.41
C TRP A 302 -15.74 7.44 -3.85
N LEU A 303 -14.85 8.08 -3.08
CA LEU A 303 -15.19 9.27 -2.30
C LEU A 303 -14.54 10.55 -2.83
N LEU A 304 -13.49 10.43 -3.63
CA LEU A 304 -12.87 11.57 -4.30
C LEU A 304 -13.68 11.95 -5.55
N PRO A 305 -13.74 13.25 -5.87
CA PRO A 305 -14.50 13.75 -6.99
C PRO A 305 -13.75 13.65 -8.32
#